data_AF-A0A9W7XAN5-F1
#
_entry.id   AF-A0A9W7XAN5-F1
#
_cell.length_a   1.000
_cell.length_b   1.000
_cell.length_c   1.000
_cell.angle_alpha   90.00
_cell.angle_beta   90.00
_cell.angle_gamma   90.00
#
_symmetry.space_group_name_H-M   'P 1'
#
loop_
_entity.id
_entity.type
_entity.pdbx_description
1 polymer ?
#
loop_
_entity_poly.entity_id
_entity_poly.type
_entity_poly.pdbx_seq_one_letter_code
_entity_poly.pdbx_strand_id
1 'polypeptide(L)'
;IFVKICGRIISLQKDFNTTTIQELTEAACYKAKLVCLDMFAYYGGNYLWPDDCIGFYLIKKDSTVYIVTRQRAGRPNINIETLDDYMAKYKDNRLHTVNLSTSAINTVSKISSVTFLGNHPAFVIRQIMISISTIHRNGDSYNGQFTVKDIFMVNGCIIEFSSFLFSYPFNKDSCSADYRRIREIIVALLNDELNNGCPIYFLEFLNLLFVCPFEELSNSEASIRFITNHPALSSYMERIRQLTILDNILERMQGNQRLILDQNLDEPYQWTNDVITVPLMKYVYEFDGRKNAPKGASKGVVPSKAATSINPEYTDKYMGCLCFARNFFSHANFQLILEEIDAAFAVQFSTFMHELFCLVVQDPNSSNNLDILKLLGNQFSEPHAWNWPIHLASLGAPVPGPAPPHLLANSIPHLPELTQWFVSHPSSVFSIQPKSAISLALPKY
;
A
#
# COMPACT_ATOMS: atom_id res chain seq x y z
N ILE A 1 -36.69 36.19 6.87
CA ILE A 1 -36.77 35.08 7.85
C ILE A 1 -35.96 35.47 9.09
N PHE A 2 -36.40 35.07 10.27
CA PHE A 2 -35.62 35.25 11.50
C PHE A 2 -34.84 33.98 11.80
N VAL A 3 -33.62 34.12 12.28
CA VAL A 3 -32.78 33.01 12.72
C VAL A 3 -32.38 33.25 14.16
N LYS A 4 -32.71 32.31 15.04
CA LYS A 4 -32.30 32.33 16.44
C LYS A 4 -31.06 31.47 16.62
N ILE A 5 -29.94 32.08 17.01
CA ILE A 5 -28.65 31.43 17.21
C ILE A 5 -28.01 31.95 18.51
N CYS A 6 -27.59 31.05 19.40
CA CYS A 6 -26.96 31.39 20.69
C CYS A 6 -27.72 32.47 21.49
N GLY A 7 -29.05 32.41 21.51
CA GLY A 7 -29.91 33.38 22.21
C GLY A 7 -30.14 34.71 21.48
N ARG A 8 -29.50 34.96 20.33
CA ARG A 8 -29.69 36.15 19.49
C ARG A 8 -30.65 35.86 18.35
N ILE A 9 -31.43 36.86 17.95
CA ILE A 9 -32.31 36.78 16.77
C ILE A 9 -31.73 37.66 15.67
N ILE A 10 -31.54 37.07 14.49
CA ILE A 10 -30.96 37.71 13.32
C ILE A 10 -31.99 37.71 12.21
N SER A 11 -32.23 38.87 11.61
CA SER A 11 -33.04 38.98 10.39
C SER A 11 -32.17 38.73 9.16
N LEU A 12 -32.58 37.78 8.32
CA LEU A 12 -31.96 37.48 7.03
C LEU A 12 -33.00 37.61 5.90
N GLN A 13 -32.57 38.24 4.81
CA GLN A 13 -33.28 38.26 3.53
C GLN A 13 -32.57 37.26 2.61
N LYS A 14 -33.24 36.15 2.30
CA LYS A 14 -32.75 35.06 1.46
C LYS A 14 -33.89 34.58 0.57
N ASP A 15 -33.56 34.12 -0.62
CA ASP A 15 -34.52 33.53 -1.55
C ASP A 15 -34.78 32.07 -1.14
N PHE A 16 -36.05 31.75 -0.93
CA PHE A 16 -36.45 30.45 -0.39
C PHE A 16 -36.24 29.31 -1.40
N ASN A 17 -36.28 29.62 -2.70
CA ASN A 17 -36.22 28.59 -3.74
C ASN A 17 -34.79 28.22 -4.15
N THR A 18 -33.81 29.05 -3.78
CA THR A 18 -32.42 28.90 -4.22
C THR A 18 -31.43 28.80 -3.07
N THR A 19 -31.76 29.37 -1.90
CA THR A 19 -30.86 29.31 -0.74
C THR A 19 -31.01 27.97 -0.02
N THR A 20 -29.90 27.27 0.19
CA THR A 20 -29.88 26.03 0.98
C THR A 20 -29.92 26.31 2.49
N ILE A 21 -30.28 25.31 3.29
CA ILE A 21 -30.20 25.40 4.75
C ILE A 21 -28.77 25.63 5.23
N GLN A 22 -27.77 25.06 4.55
CA GLN A 22 -26.36 25.31 4.84
C GLN A 22 -26.01 26.79 4.63
N GLU A 23 -26.36 27.37 3.48
CA GLU A 23 -26.08 28.78 3.18
C GLU A 23 -26.81 29.74 4.13
N LEU A 24 -28.03 29.37 4.56
CA LEU A 24 -28.76 30.09 5.60
C LEU A 24 -28.01 30.05 6.94
N THR A 25 -27.49 28.87 7.31
CA THR A 25 -26.78 28.63 8.56
C THR A 25 -25.47 29.40 8.60
N GLU A 26 -24.69 29.34 7.51
CA GLU A 26 -23.43 30.08 7.37
C GLU A 26 -23.65 31.59 7.39
N ALA A 27 -24.66 32.10 6.67
CA ALA A 27 -24.99 33.53 6.67
C ALA A 27 -25.41 34.04 8.06
N ALA A 28 -26.16 33.22 8.81
CA ALA A 28 -26.54 33.54 10.17
C ALA A 28 -25.34 33.54 11.13
N CYS A 29 -24.46 32.54 11.02
CA CYS A 29 -23.23 32.46 11.81
C CYS A 29 -22.31 33.64 11.53
N TYR A 30 -22.08 33.96 10.27
CA TYR A 30 -21.29 35.11 9.85
C TYR A 30 -21.84 36.41 10.44
N LYS A 31 -23.15 36.64 10.33
CA LYS A 31 -23.81 37.82 10.89
C LYS A 31 -23.81 37.86 12.42
N ALA A 32 -23.79 36.69 13.07
CA ALA A 32 -23.62 36.54 14.51
C ALA A 32 -22.17 36.74 14.99
N LYS A 33 -21.20 36.83 14.06
CA LYS A 33 -19.75 36.74 14.32
C LYS A 33 -19.37 35.42 15.01
N LEU A 34 -19.97 34.31 14.57
CA LEU A 34 -19.70 32.96 15.04
C LEU A 34 -19.07 32.13 13.93
N VAL A 35 -18.15 31.24 14.30
CA VAL A 35 -17.58 30.25 13.37
C VAL A 35 -18.64 29.17 13.15
N CYS A 36 -19.01 28.92 11.89
CA CYS A 36 -20.01 27.93 11.50
C CYS A 36 -19.43 26.51 11.57
N LEU A 37 -19.16 26.03 12.79
CA LEU A 37 -18.70 24.66 13.04
C LEU A 37 -19.78 23.88 13.78
N ASP A 38 -20.17 22.75 13.20
CA ASP A 38 -21.01 21.73 13.83
C ASP A 38 -22.36 22.26 14.37
N MET A 39 -23.02 23.08 13.54
CA MET A 39 -24.36 23.60 13.80
C MET A 39 -25.39 22.89 12.93
N PHE A 40 -26.62 22.80 13.42
CA PHE A 40 -27.75 22.36 12.61
C PHE A 40 -28.92 23.31 12.78
N ALA A 41 -29.72 23.42 11.73
CA ALA A 41 -30.95 24.17 11.74
C ALA A 41 -32.13 23.25 12.06
N TYR A 42 -33.10 23.76 12.82
CA TYR A 42 -34.38 23.11 13.01
C TYR A 42 -35.52 24.13 12.98
N TYR A 43 -36.69 23.69 12.53
CA TYR A 43 -37.91 24.49 12.47
C TYR A 43 -39.13 23.61 12.74
N GLY A 44 -40.05 24.10 13.57
CA GLY A 44 -41.27 23.36 13.93
C GLY A 44 -41.02 22.00 14.59
N GLY A 45 -39.88 21.85 15.29
CA GLY A 45 -39.48 20.58 15.91
C GLY A 45 -38.76 19.59 14.98
N ASN A 46 -38.60 19.92 13.69
CA ASN A 46 -37.94 19.05 12.72
C ASN A 46 -36.55 19.59 12.35
N TYR A 47 -35.60 18.67 12.21
CA TYR A 47 -34.28 18.96 11.65
C TYR A 47 -34.41 19.33 10.18
N LEU A 48 -33.63 20.35 9.77
CA LEU A 48 -33.54 20.77 8.39
C LEU A 48 -32.24 20.25 7.80
N TRP A 49 -32.33 19.58 6.66
CA TRP A 49 -31.18 19.00 5.98
C TRP A 49 -30.34 20.08 5.29
N PRO A 50 -29.00 20.04 5.37
CA PRO A 50 -28.13 21.11 4.88
C PRO A 50 -28.30 21.43 3.39
N ASP A 51 -28.47 20.40 2.55
CA ASP A 51 -28.51 20.51 1.09
C ASP A 51 -29.89 20.92 0.55
N ASP A 52 -30.93 20.85 1.38
CA ASP A 52 -32.27 21.22 0.97
C ASP A 52 -32.42 22.74 0.88
N CYS A 53 -33.21 23.19 -0.08
CA CYS A 53 -33.62 24.60 -0.16
C CYS A 53 -34.58 24.95 0.99
N ILE A 54 -34.54 26.19 1.48
CA ILE A 54 -35.44 26.67 2.54
C ILE A 54 -36.91 26.41 2.18
N GLY A 55 -37.28 26.60 0.92
CA GLY A 55 -38.64 26.44 0.39
C GLY A 55 -39.15 24.99 0.40
N PHE A 56 -38.28 23.99 0.57
CA PHE A 56 -38.68 22.60 0.79
C PHE A 56 -39.43 22.42 2.11
N TYR A 57 -39.12 23.28 3.08
CA TYR A 57 -39.79 23.33 4.37
C TYR A 57 -40.86 24.42 4.32
N LEU A 58 -42.06 24.15 4.84
CA LEU A 58 -43.21 25.09 4.89
C LEU A 58 -42.98 26.30 5.84
N ILE A 59 -41.79 26.90 5.76
CA ILE A 59 -41.35 28.08 6.49
C ILE A 59 -42.04 29.28 5.86
N LYS A 60 -42.83 29.99 6.65
CA LYS A 60 -43.54 31.19 6.18
C LYS A 60 -42.65 32.43 6.35
N LYS A 61 -42.99 33.51 5.66
CA LYS A 61 -42.43 34.84 5.92
C LYS A 61 -42.52 35.15 7.43
N ASP A 62 -41.46 35.76 7.97
CA ASP A 62 -41.33 36.13 9.39
C ASP A 62 -41.30 34.95 10.39
N SER A 63 -41.16 33.71 9.89
CA SER A 63 -40.88 32.55 10.74
C SER A 63 -39.47 32.62 11.35
N THR A 64 -39.31 31.98 12.51
CA THR A 64 -38.02 31.85 13.19
C THR A 64 -37.46 30.44 13.05
N VAL A 65 -36.33 30.30 12.34
CA VAL A 65 -35.52 29.07 12.30
C VAL A 65 -34.53 29.10 13.44
N TYR A 66 -34.31 27.96 14.08
CA TYR A 66 -33.38 27.85 15.19
C TYR A 66 -32.10 27.19 14.69
N ILE A 67 -30.96 27.84 14.95
CA ILE A 67 -29.65 27.24 14.77
C ILE A 67 -29.09 26.97 16.15
N VAL A 68 -28.73 25.71 16.36
CA VAL A 68 -28.13 25.26 17.61
C VAL A 68 -26.83 24.54 17.31
N THR A 69 -25.90 24.68 18.25
CA THR A 69 -24.69 23.87 18.25
C THR A 69 -25.10 22.42 18.52
N ARG A 70 -24.54 21.46 17.79
CA ARG A 70 -24.63 20.07 18.20
C ARG A 70 -24.00 19.96 19.58
N GLN A 71 -24.81 19.67 20.60
CA GLN A 71 -24.29 19.24 21.89
C GLN A 71 -23.80 17.80 21.70
N ARG A 72 -22.57 17.65 21.22
CA ARG A 72 -21.89 16.36 21.26
C ARG A 72 -21.39 16.15 22.68
N ALA A 73 -21.77 15.04 23.31
CA ALA A 73 -20.89 14.44 24.30
C ALA A 73 -19.53 14.20 23.61
N GLY A 74 -18.51 14.99 23.96
CA GLY A 74 -17.18 14.95 23.36
C GLY A 74 -17.09 15.61 21.97
N ARG A 75 -16.35 16.71 21.86
CA ARG A 75 -15.69 17.02 20.59
C ARG A 75 -14.72 15.88 20.30
N PRO A 76 -14.69 15.26 19.10
CA PRO A 76 -13.51 14.51 18.72
C PRO A 76 -12.35 15.52 18.69
N ASN A 77 -11.40 15.38 19.61
CA ASN A 77 -10.12 16.05 19.47
C ASN A 77 -9.49 15.45 18.22
N ILE A 78 -9.54 16.18 17.10
CA ILE A 78 -8.82 15.77 15.90
C ILE A 78 -7.34 15.94 16.24
N ASN A 79 -6.65 14.81 16.40
CA ASN A 79 -5.21 14.85 16.60
C ASN A 79 -4.55 14.91 15.23
N ILE A 80 -3.80 15.98 14.96
CA ILE A 80 -3.04 16.16 13.72
C ILE A 80 -1.59 16.32 14.12
N GLU A 81 -0.75 15.41 13.63
CA GLU A 81 0.68 15.41 13.90
C GLU A 81 1.40 15.31 12.56
N THR A 82 2.57 15.94 12.44
CA THR A 82 3.40 15.72 11.25
C THR A 82 3.91 14.28 11.24
N LEU A 83 4.17 13.75 10.05
CA LEU A 83 4.58 12.36 9.88
C LEU A 83 5.86 12.03 10.67
N ASP A 84 6.82 12.94 10.72
CA ASP A 84 8.07 12.79 11.48
C ASP A 84 7.84 12.73 13.00
N ASP A 85 7.03 13.64 13.54
CA ASP A 85 6.64 13.64 14.95
C ASP A 85 5.92 12.35 15.33
N TYR A 86 5.02 11.87 14.47
CA TYR A 86 4.31 10.62 14.70
C TYR A 86 5.27 9.42 14.69
N MET A 87 6.13 9.31 13.67
CA MET A 87 7.10 8.22 13.52
C MET A 87 8.19 8.21 14.59
N ALA A 88 8.48 9.36 15.21
CA ALA A 88 9.44 9.47 16.31
C ALA A 88 8.94 8.79 17.60
N LYS A 89 7.63 8.69 17.82
CA LYS A 89 7.04 8.08 19.02
C LYS A 89 7.15 6.55 19.05
N TYR A 90 7.36 5.93 17.90
CA TYR A 90 7.35 4.47 17.74
C TYR A 90 8.71 3.91 17.33
N LYS A 91 9.81 4.61 17.66
CA LYS A 91 11.19 4.21 17.32
C LYS A 91 11.50 2.76 17.71
N ASP A 92 11.10 2.35 18.91
CA ASP A 92 11.45 1.02 19.45
C ASP A 92 10.71 -0.14 18.75
N ASN A 93 9.65 0.13 17.98
CA ASN A 93 8.81 -0.88 17.33
C ASN A 93 8.88 -0.82 15.79
N ARG A 94 9.99 -0.30 15.26
CA ARG A 94 10.15 -0.14 13.80
C ARG A 94 10.54 -1.42 13.09
N LEU A 95 11.19 -2.35 13.79
CA LEU A 95 11.62 -3.63 13.27
C LEU A 95 10.98 -4.76 14.08
N HIS A 96 10.77 -5.89 13.41
CA HIS A 96 10.26 -7.12 14.03
C HIS A 96 11.15 -8.29 13.62
N THR A 97 11.75 -8.96 14.59
CA THR A 97 12.67 -10.08 14.32
C THR A 97 12.04 -11.40 14.74
N VAL A 98 12.08 -12.36 13.82
CA VAL A 98 11.62 -13.73 14.03
C VAL A 98 12.83 -14.66 14.09
N ASN A 99 12.97 -15.40 15.18
CA ASN A 99 14.03 -16.40 15.33
C ASN A 99 13.63 -17.71 14.66
N LEU A 100 14.58 -18.34 13.98
CA LEU A 100 14.37 -19.61 13.28
C LEU A 100 14.88 -20.78 14.09
N SER A 101 14.06 -21.83 14.20
CA SER A 101 14.45 -23.12 14.74
C SER A 101 15.43 -23.83 13.80
N THR A 102 16.21 -24.76 14.33
CA THR A 102 17.25 -25.48 13.55
C THR A 102 16.72 -26.14 12.27
N SER A 103 15.46 -26.60 12.25
CA SER A 103 14.83 -27.18 11.06
C SER A 103 14.50 -26.15 9.98
N ALA A 104 14.30 -24.89 10.36
CA ALA A 104 13.97 -23.77 9.47
C ALA A 104 15.22 -23.01 8.98
N ILE A 105 16.39 -23.28 9.56
CA ILE A 105 17.65 -22.64 9.17
C ILE A 105 18.21 -23.29 7.89
N ASN A 106 18.57 -22.45 6.92
CA ASN A 106 19.32 -22.86 5.75
C ASN A 106 20.70 -23.41 6.17
N THR A 107 21.01 -24.62 5.74
CA THR A 107 22.23 -25.34 6.11
C THR A 107 23.51 -24.71 5.58
N VAL A 108 23.43 -23.87 4.55
CA VAL A 108 24.54 -23.15 3.93
C VAL A 108 24.68 -21.75 4.53
N SER A 109 23.64 -20.91 4.46
CA SER A 109 23.72 -19.51 4.92
C SER A 109 23.74 -19.36 6.43
N LYS A 110 23.21 -20.34 7.17
CA LYS A 110 23.15 -20.36 8.65
C LYS A 110 22.43 -19.15 9.27
N ILE A 111 21.60 -18.45 8.50
CA ILE A 111 20.78 -17.34 9.02
C ILE A 111 19.80 -17.92 10.04
N SER A 112 19.89 -17.46 11.28
CA SER A 112 19.10 -17.94 12.42
C SER A 112 17.96 -17.00 12.83
N SER A 113 17.86 -15.83 12.20
CA SER A 113 16.84 -14.83 12.50
C SER A 113 16.54 -14.00 11.26
N VAL A 114 15.29 -13.58 11.11
CA VAL A 114 14.81 -12.80 9.98
C VAL A 114 14.17 -11.52 10.49
N THR A 115 14.53 -10.38 9.93
CA THR A 115 13.99 -9.08 10.33
C THR A 115 13.01 -8.57 9.28
N PHE A 116 11.81 -8.24 9.72
CA PHE A 116 10.75 -7.58 8.96
C PHE A 116 10.54 -6.16 9.44
N LEU A 117 9.84 -5.38 8.63
CA LEU A 117 9.33 -4.09 9.06
C LEU A 117 8.28 -4.31 10.16
N GLY A 118 8.36 -3.53 11.24
CA GLY A 118 7.39 -3.61 12.33
C GLY A 118 5.99 -3.23 11.87
N ASN A 119 4.97 -3.72 12.57
CA ASN A 119 3.56 -3.49 12.22
C ASN A 119 3.22 -1.99 12.11
N HIS A 120 3.84 -1.16 12.96
CA HIS A 120 3.57 0.26 13.00
C HIS A 120 4.09 1.02 11.76
N PRO A 121 5.40 1.00 11.44
CA PRO A 121 5.87 1.63 10.20
C PRO A 121 5.27 0.99 8.94
N ALA A 122 5.01 -0.32 8.91
CA ALA A 122 4.32 -0.96 7.80
C ALA A 122 2.93 -0.36 7.58
N PHE A 123 2.16 -0.17 8.66
CA PHE A 123 0.86 0.49 8.61
C PHE A 123 0.96 1.94 8.13
N VAL A 124 1.88 2.73 8.67
CA VAL A 124 2.04 4.14 8.29
C VAL A 124 2.42 4.28 6.82
N ILE A 125 3.40 3.50 6.35
CA ILE A 125 3.81 3.51 4.94
C ILE A 125 2.65 3.08 4.05
N ARG A 126 1.90 2.04 4.45
CA ARG A 126 0.69 1.63 3.74
C ARG A 126 -0.35 2.75 3.63
N GLN A 127 -0.57 3.53 4.69
CA GLN A 127 -1.47 4.70 4.64
C GLN A 127 -0.94 5.80 3.71
N ILE A 128 0.36 6.08 3.72
CA ILE A 128 0.97 7.02 2.77
C ILE A 128 0.69 6.55 1.33
N MET A 129 0.89 5.26 1.05
CA MET A 129 0.63 4.70 -0.27
C MET A 129 -0.86 4.79 -0.65
N ILE A 130 -1.77 4.51 0.27
CA ILE A 130 -3.22 4.67 0.04
C ILE A 130 -3.54 6.12 -0.32
N SER A 131 -3.01 7.10 0.42
CA SER A 131 -3.31 8.51 0.21
C SER A 131 -2.77 9.03 -1.13
N ILE A 132 -1.50 8.74 -1.45
CA ILE A 132 -0.93 9.19 -2.74
C ILE A 132 -1.59 8.49 -3.93
N SER A 133 -1.90 7.19 -3.81
CA SER A 133 -2.59 6.45 -4.87
C SER A 133 -4.01 6.93 -5.08
N THR A 134 -4.69 7.43 -4.03
CA THR A 134 -6.01 8.05 -4.19
C THR A 134 -5.94 9.31 -5.05
N ILE A 135 -4.90 10.13 -4.86
CA ILE A 135 -4.64 11.32 -5.67
C ILE A 135 -4.34 10.93 -7.12
N HIS A 136 -3.46 9.94 -7.33
CA HIS A 136 -3.12 9.41 -8.66
C HIS A 136 -4.34 8.85 -9.40
N ARG A 137 -5.22 8.13 -8.70
CA ARG A 137 -6.48 7.60 -9.25
C ARG A 137 -7.41 8.70 -9.76
N ASN A 138 -7.41 9.87 -9.11
CA ASN A 138 -8.21 11.03 -9.51
C ASN A 138 -7.60 11.80 -10.71
N GLY A 139 -6.46 11.36 -11.23
CA GLY A 139 -5.77 12.01 -12.34
C GLY A 139 -4.87 13.17 -11.90
N ASP A 140 -4.57 13.26 -10.61
CA ASP A 140 -3.72 14.29 -10.00
C ASP A 140 -2.41 13.70 -9.47
N SER A 141 -1.45 14.57 -9.16
CA SER A 141 -0.14 14.24 -8.58
C SER A 141 0.45 15.47 -7.89
N TYR A 142 1.50 15.31 -7.09
CA TYR A 142 2.25 16.44 -6.53
C TYR A 142 3.60 16.67 -7.22
N ASN A 143 3.93 15.86 -8.24
CA ASN A 143 5.19 15.93 -8.99
C ASN A 143 6.45 15.99 -8.08
N GLY A 144 6.41 15.27 -6.95
CA GLY A 144 7.45 15.24 -5.94
C GLY A 144 7.63 16.55 -5.16
N GLN A 145 6.71 17.52 -5.26
CA GLN A 145 6.82 18.85 -4.64
C GLN A 145 6.25 18.89 -3.21
N PHE A 146 6.61 17.92 -2.38
CA PHE A 146 6.24 17.86 -0.96
C PHE A 146 7.38 17.34 -0.10
N THR A 147 7.32 17.63 1.19
CA THR A 147 8.27 17.19 2.20
C THR A 147 7.55 16.40 3.29
N VAL A 148 8.30 15.83 4.24
CA VAL A 148 7.71 15.15 5.40
C VAL A 148 6.77 16.03 6.22
N LYS A 149 6.98 17.36 6.21
CA LYS A 149 6.15 18.34 6.93
C LYS A 149 4.80 18.59 6.27
N ASP A 150 4.66 18.20 5.01
CA ASP A 150 3.41 18.33 4.26
C ASP A 150 2.55 17.07 4.38
N ILE A 151 3.00 16.07 5.15
CA ILE A 151 2.28 14.81 5.37
C ILE A 151 1.87 14.76 6.84
N PHE A 152 0.57 14.63 7.07
CA PHE A 152 -0.04 14.65 8.40
C PHE A 152 -0.67 13.31 8.72
N MET A 153 -0.44 12.87 9.96
CA MET A 153 -1.17 11.76 10.56
C MET A 153 -2.37 12.32 11.32
N VAL A 154 -3.57 11.98 10.84
CA VAL A 154 -4.85 12.42 11.40
C VAL A 154 -5.46 11.27 12.20
N ASN A 155 -5.75 11.54 13.47
CA ASN A 155 -6.32 10.60 14.44
C ASN A 155 -5.56 9.28 14.58
N GLY A 156 -4.26 9.27 14.25
CA GLY A 156 -3.40 8.09 14.35
C GLY A 156 -3.73 6.98 13.35
N CYS A 157 -4.55 7.24 12.32
CA CYS A 157 -4.96 6.22 11.37
C CYS A 157 -5.03 6.66 9.90
N ILE A 158 -5.13 7.97 9.63
CA ILE A 158 -5.29 8.50 8.27
C ILE A 158 -4.09 9.36 7.92
N ILE A 159 -3.57 9.21 6.70
CA ILE A 159 -2.55 10.11 6.16
C ILE A 159 -3.22 11.14 5.25
N GLU A 160 -2.98 12.42 5.51
CA GLU A 160 -3.40 13.51 4.64
C GLU A 160 -2.19 14.30 4.17
N PHE A 161 -2.25 14.78 2.93
CA PHE A 161 -1.29 15.72 2.38
C PHE A 161 -1.81 17.15 2.57
N SER A 162 -0.89 18.09 2.80
CA SER A 162 -1.20 19.50 3.01
C SER A 162 -2.07 20.07 1.88
N SER A 163 -3.15 20.77 2.25
CA SER A 163 -4.05 21.44 1.30
C SER A 163 -3.38 22.60 0.54
N PHE A 164 -2.17 22.99 0.93
CA PHE A 164 -1.39 24.04 0.27
C PHE A 164 -0.49 23.51 -0.85
N LEU A 165 -0.43 22.20 -1.05
CA LEU A 165 0.33 21.61 -2.15
C LEU A 165 -0.34 21.91 -3.50
N PHE A 166 0.49 22.20 -4.49
CA PHE A 166 0.02 22.39 -5.85
C PHE A 166 -0.22 21.03 -6.51
N SER A 167 -1.39 20.86 -7.14
CA SER A 167 -1.71 19.66 -7.92
C SER A 167 -1.20 19.78 -9.35
N TYR A 168 -0.61 18.71 -9.87
CA TYR A 168 -0.15 18.55 -11.24
C TYR A 168 -0.91 17.41 -11.93
N PRO A 169 -1.17 17.50 -13.24
CA PRO A 169 -1.80 16.40 -13.98
C PRO A 169 -0.99 15.11 -13.87
N PHE A 170 -1.66 14.01 -13.54
CA PHE A 170 -1.05 12.69 -13.46
C PHE A 170 -0.51 12.23 -14.83
N ASN A 171 0.72 11.77 -14.82
CA ASN A 171 1.42 11.11 -15.91
C ASN A 171 2.63 10.33 -15.34
N LYS A 172 3.29 9.53 -16.18
CA LYS A 172 4.43 8.69 -15.78
C LYS A 172 5.56 9.45 -15.06
N ASP A 173 5.85 10.69 -15.46
CA ASP A 173 6.95 11.46 -14.90
C ASP A 173 6.57 12.02 -13.53
N SER A 174 5.37 12.60 -13.44
CA SER A 174 4.83 13.16 -12.19
C SER A 174 4.59 12.11 -11.10
N CYS A 175 4.09 10.92 -11.45
CA CYS A 175 3.89 9.82 -10.50
C CYS A 175 5.23 9.23 -10.05
N SER A 176 6.19 9.11 -10.97
CA SER A 176 7.56 8.68 -10.63
C SER A 176 8.22 9.66 -9.67
N ALA A 177 8.02 10.97 -9.86
CA ALA A 177 8.54 11.99 -8.95
C ALA A 177 7.92 11.88 -7.55
N ASP A 178 6.61 11.65 -7.46
CA ASP A 178 5.92 11.42 -6.18
C ASP A 178 6.47 10.19 -5.45
N TYR A 179 6.59 9.05 -6.13
CA TYR A 179 7.11 7.82 -5.51
C TYR A 179 8.57 7.93 -5.10
N ARG A 180 9.42 8.59 -5.90
CA ARG A 180 10.80 8.88 -5.50
C ARG A 180 10.86 9.76 -4.26
N ARG A 181 10.03 10.80 -4.17
CA ARG A 181 9.98 11.66 -2.99
C ARG A 181 9.48 10.91 -1.74
N ILE A 182 8.48 10.03 -1.89
CA ILE A 182 8.03 9.16 -0.79
C ILE A 182 9.16 8.23 -0.35
N ARG A 183 9.88 7.61 -1.29
CA ARG A 183 11.05 6.77 -0.99
C ARG A 183 12.10 7.55 -0.18
N GLU A 184 12.45 8.76 -0.61
CA GLU A 184 13.40 9.63 0.09
C GLU A 184 12.95 9.91 1.54
N ILE A 185 11.67 10.24 1.73
CA ILE A 185 11.09 10.49 3.06
C ILE A 185 11.14 9.23 3.92
N ILE A 186 10.74 8.07 3.39
CA ILE A 186 10.74 6.80 4.12
C ILE A 186 12.17 6.39 4.54
N VAL A 187 13.14 6.50 3.62
CA VAL A 187 14.54 6.20 3.91
C VAL A 187 15.09 7.13 5.00
N ALA A 188 14.77 8.42 4.94
CA ALA A 188 15.17 9.38 5.97
C ALA A 188 14.55 9.06 7.34
N LEU A 189 13.27 8.65 7.38
CA LEU A 189 12.57 8.31 8.62
C LEU A 189 13.09 7.03 9.28
N LEU A 190 13.62 6.09 8.50
CA LEU A 190 14.09 4.78 8.92
C LEU A 190 15.63 4.61 8.82
N ASN A 191 16.37 5.71 8.72
CA ASN A 191 17.80 5.68 8.40
C ASN A 191 18.61 4.87 9.42
N ASP A 192 18.33 5.04 10.72
CA ASP A 192 19.04 4.36 11.80
C ASP A 192 18.85 2.82 11.72
N GLU A 193 17.65 2.39 11.32
CA GLU A 193 17.30 0.98 11.16
C GLU A 193 17.93 0.37 9.91
N LEU A 194 17.88 1.08 8.78
CA LEU A 194 18.41 0.60 7.51
C LEU A 194 19.94 0.42 7.52
N ASN A 195 20.65 1.19 8.35
CA ASN A 195 22.09 1.02 8.56
C ASN A 195 22.45 -0.30 9.24
N ASN A 196 21.52 -0.91 9.98
CA ASN A 196 21.72 -2.19 10.69
C ASN A 196 21.25 -3.41 9.88
N GLY A 197 20.79 -3.21 8.65
CA GLY A 197 20.27 -4.25 7.76
C GLY A 197 18.86 -3.92 7.28
N CYS A 198 18.62 -4.11 5.98
CA CYS A 198 17.31 -3.84 5.38
C CYS A 198 16.33 -4.97 5.74
N PRO A 199 15.11 -4.67 6.21
CA PRO A 199 14.09 -5.69 6.45
C PRO A 199 13.75 -6.45 5.17
N ILE A 200 13.39 -7.74 5.32
CA ILE A 200 12.99 -8.58 4.19
C ILE A 200 11.83 -7.94 3.41
N TYR A 201 11.91 -8.04 2.07
CA TYR A 201 11.04 -7.41 1.07
C TYR A 201 11.11 -5.88 0.98
N PHE A 202 11.74 -5.20 1.95
CA PHE A 202 11.69 -3.74 2.01
C PHE A 202 12.60 -3.09 0.96
N LEU A 203 13.72 -3.73 0.60
CA LEU A 203 14.58 -3.24 -0.47
C LEU A 203 13.84 -3.23 -1.81
N GLU A 204 13.11 -4.31 -2.09
CA GLU A 204 12.29 -4.49 -3.28
C GLU A 204 11.16 -3.47 -3.32
N PHE A 205 10.56 -3.15 -2.17
CA PHE A 205 9.59 -2.06 -2.05
C PHE A 205 10.21 -0.69 -2.38
N LEU A 206 11.38 -0.37 -1.83
CA LEU A 206 12.06 0.89 -2.11
C LEU A 206 12.48 0.99 -3.59
N ASN A 207 12.88 -0.14 -4.20
CA ASN A 207 13.19 -0.20 -5.62
C ASN A 207 11.94 -0.02 -6.48
N LEU A 208 10.80 -0.59 -6.08
CA LEU A 208 9.51 -0.38 -6.73
C LEU A 208 9.15 1.10 -6.81
N LEU A 209 9.30 1.83 -5.69
CA LEU A 209 9.05 3.28 -5.64
C LEU A 209 10.04 4.09 -6.48
N PHE A 210 11.29 3.62 -6.59
CA PHE A 210 12.31 4.32 -7.36
C PHE A 210 12.11 4.17 -8.87
N VAL A 211 11.87 2.93 -9.31
CA VAL A 211 11.73 2.56 -10.73
C VAL A 211 10.36 2.96 -11.26
N CYS A 212 9.31 2.85 -10.45
CA CYS A 212 7.91 3.08 -10.84
C CYS A 212 7.53 2.23 -12.08
N PRO A 213 7.59 0.88 -11.99
CA PRO A 213 7.53 0.01 -13.17
C PRO A 213 6.18 -0.01 -13.88
N PHE A 214 5.12 0.54 -13.28
CA PHE A 214 3.79 0.61 -13.89
C PHE A 214 3.56 1.90 -14.68
N GLU A 215 4.47 2.88 -14.61
CA GLU A 215 4.41 4.15 -15.37
C GLU A 215 3.00 4.77 -15.36
N GLU A 216 2.39 4.99 -16.55
CA GLU A 216 1.04 5.55 -16.72
C GLU A 216 -0.08 4.70 -16.10
N LEU A 217 0.18 3.41 -15.86
CA LEU A 217 -0.77 2.47 -15.25
C LEU A 217 -0.61 2.43 -13.72
N SER A 218 0.22 3.30 -13.14
CA SER A 218 0.39 3.38 -11.68
C SER A 218 -0.89 3.82 -10.96
N ASN A 219 -1.83 4.45 -11.66
CA ASN A 219 -3.16 4.80 -11.15
C ASN A 219 -4.21 3.69 -11.36
N SER A 220 -3.84 2.56 -11.96
CA SER A 220 -4.75 1.42 -12.14
C SER A 220 -5.05 0.74 -10.81
N GLU A 221 -6.23 0.15 -10.70
CA GLU A 221 -6.66 -0.54 -9.48
C GLU A 221 -5.70 -1.68 -9.08
N ALA A 222 -5.13 -2.41 -10.06
CA ALA A 222 -4.20 -3.49 -9.80
C ALA A 222 -2.86 -2.98 -9.24
N SER A 223 -2.27 -1.96 -9.88
CA SER A 223 -1.03 -1.32 -9.41
C SER A 223 -1.19 -0.74 -8.01
N ILE A 224 -2.30 -0.05 -7.76
CA ILE A 224 -2.59 0.56 -6.46
C ILE A 224 -2.76 -0.53 -5.38
N ARG A 225 -3.46 -1.64 -5.67
CA ARG A 225 -3.58 -2.72 -4.69
C ARG A 225 -2.25 -3.39 -4.41
N PHE A 226 -1.41 -3.58 -5.43
CA PHE A 226 -0.10 -4.19 -5.23
C PHE A 226 0.80 -3.33 -4.36
N ILE A 227 0.91 -2.03 -4.65
CA ILE A 227 1.79 -1.14 -3.91
C ILE A 227 1.34 -0.96 -2.45
N THR A 228 0.02 -0.92 -2.21
CA THR A 228 -0.56 -0.79 -0.85
C THR A 228 -0.58 -2.11 -0.07
N ASN A 229 -0.43 -3.26 -0.73
CA ASN A 229 -0.39 -4.59 -0.12
C ASN A 229 0.93 -5.32 -0.40
N HIS A 230 2.00 -4.55 -0.63
CA HIS A 230 3.31 -5.09 -0.91
C HIS A 230 3.75 -6.05 0.21
N PRO A 231 4.48 -7.14 -0.06
CA PRO A 231 4.93 -8.11 0.96
C PRO A 231 5.66 -7.48 2.15
N ALA A 232 6.38 -6.38 1.92
CA ALA A 232 7.07 -5.59 2.93
C ALA A 232 6.15 -4.84 3.91
N LEU A 233 4.91 -4.55 3.50
CA LEU A 233 3.90 -3.83 4.28
C LEU A 233 2.84 -4.77 4.85
N SER A 234 2.94 -6.06 4.53
CA SER A 234 1.95 -7.09 4.86
C SER A 234 2.37 -7.88 6.09
N SER A 235 1.41 -8.40 6.84
CA SER A 235 1.68 -9.37 7.90
C SER A 235 2.02 -10.75 7.29
N TYR A 236 2.60 -11.64 8.09
CA TYR A 236 2.86 -13.02 7.65
C TYR A 236 1.56 -13.73 7.22
N MET A 237 0.44 -13.51 7.93
CA MET A 237 -0.87 -14.07 7.57
C MET A 237 -1.32 -13.58 6.20
N GLU A 238 -1.09 -12.31 5.90
CA GLU A 238 -1.48 -11.70 4.63
C GLU A 238 -0.62 -12.23 3.47
N ARG A 239 0.70 -12.36 3.67
CA ARG A 239 1.60 -12.96 2.67
C ARG A 239 1.20 -14.41 2.33
N ILE A 240 0.99 -15.24 3.34
CA ILE A 240 0.55 -16.64 3.15
C ILE A 240 -0.79 -16.67 2.41
N ARG A 241 -1.73 -15.79 2.79
CA ARG A 241 -3.05 -15.67 2.17
C ARG A 241 -2.94 -15.28 0.70
N GLN A 242 -2.11 -14.29 0.36
CA GLN A 242 -1.91 -13.84 -1.03
C GLN A 242 -1.40 -14.99 -1.91
N LEU A 243 -0.37 -15.72 -1.47
CA LEU A 243 0.18 -16.87 -2.21
C LEU A 243 -0.86 -17.99 -2.38
N THR A 244 -1.57 -18.33 -1.30
CA THR A 244 -2.59 -19.38 -1.32
C THR A 244 -3.74 -19.02 -2.26
N ILE A 245 -4.21 -17.78 -2.24
CA ILE A 245 -5.30 -17.33 -3.11
C ILE A 245 -4.85 -17.26 -4.57
N LEU A 246 -3.61 -16.82 -4.84
CA LEU A 246 -3.07 -16.78 -6.19
C LEU A 246 -3.07 -18.14 -6.85
N ASP A 247 -2.54 -19.15 -6.15
CA ASP A 247 -2.49 -20.52 -6.63
C ASP A 247 -3.90 -21.06 -6.93
N ASN A 248 -4.84 -20.87 -5.98
CA ASN A 248 -6.24 -21.27 -6.16
C ASN A 248 -6.96 -20.58 -7.32
N ILE A 249 -6.66 -19.31 -7.57
CA ILE A 249 -7.23 -18.55 -8.70
C ILE A 249 -6.67 -19.10 -10.00
N LEU A 250 -5.35 -19.30 -10.06
CA LEU A 250 -4.68 -19.83 -11.24
C LEU A 250 -5.23 -21.22 -11.61
N GLU A 251 -5.39 -22.13 -10.64
CA GLU A 251 -5.97 -23.46 -10.88
C GLU A 251 -7.38 -23.42 -11.51
N ARG A 252 -8.17 -22.40 -11.20
CA ARG A 252 -9.56 -22.26 -11.69
C ARG A 252 -9.67 -21.43 -12.96
N MET A 253 -8.63 -20.70 -13.31
CA MET A 253 -8.63 -19.81 -14.47
C MET A 253 -8.61 -20.61 -15.77
N GLN A 254 -9.44 -20.21 -16.73
CA GLN A 254 -9.57 -20.88 -18.03
C GLN A 254 -9.49 -19.89 -19.19
N GLY A 255 -9.19 -20.40 -20.38
CA GLY A 255 -9.19 -19.62 -21.63
C GLY A 255 -7.97 -18.72 -21.81
N ASN A 256 -8.09 -17.69 -22.64
CA ASN A 256 -6.98 -16.84 -23.07
C ASN A 256 -6.27 -16.12 -21.91
N GLN A 257 -6.97 -15.86 -20.81
CA GLN A 257 -6.40 -15.22 -19.61
C GLN A 257 -5.36 -16.10 -18.93
N ARG A 258 -5.67 -17.41 -18.82
CA ARG A 258 -4.73 -18.39 -18.29
C ARG A 258 -3.48 -18.48 -19.18
N LEU A 259 -3.65 -18.46 -20.50
CA LEU A 259 -2.52 -18.54 -21.44
C LEU A 259 -1.55 -17.36 -21.32
N ILE A 260 -2.06 -16.14 -21.15
CA ILE A 260 -1.21 -14.95 -21.03
C ILE A 260 -0.47 -14.94 -19.69
N LEU A 261 -1.15 -15.26 -18.59
CA LEU A 261 -0.50 -15.37 -17.28
C LEU A 261 0.50 -16.54 -17.24
N ASP A 262 0.18 -17.67 -17.88
CA ASP A 262 1.12 -18.79 -18.00
C ASP A 262 2.38 -18.36 -18.76
N GLN A 263 2.27 -17.55 -19.81
CA GLN A 263 3.43 -17.02 -20.52
C GLN A 263 4.30 -16.13 -19.62
N ASN A 264 3.69 -15.23 -18.85
CA ASN A 264 4.42 -14.35 -17.92
C ASN A 264 5.07 -15.13 -16.77
N LEU A 265 4.42 -16.21 -16.30
CA LEU A 265 4.89 -17.04 -15.20
C LEU A 265 5.76 -18.23 -15.66
N ASP A 266 5.97 -18.39 -16.98
CA ASP A 266 6.85 -19.42 -17.55
C ASP A 266 8.33 -19.09 -17.38
N GLU A 267 8.63 -17.86 -16.96
CA GLU A 267 9.98 -17.37 -16.69
C GLU A 267 10.69 -18.25 -15.64
N PRO A 268 11.99 -18.57 -15.86
CA PRO A 268 12.76 -19.39 -14.93
C PRO A 268 13.02 -18.63 -13.62
N TYR A 269 12.81 -19.32 -12.50
CA TYR A 269 13.12 -18.83 -11.15
C TYR A 269 14.19 -19.70 -10.43
N GLN A 270 14.34 -20.97 -10.83
CA GLN A 270 15.41 -21.90 -10.37
C GLN A 270 15.45 -22.20 -8.86
N TRP A 271 14.29 -22.25 -8.21
CA TRP A 271 14.14 -22.39 -6.76
C TRP A 271 14.35 -23.81 -6.20
N THR A 272 14.40 -24.86 -7.03
CA THR A 272 14.38 -26.24 -6.51
C THR A 272 15.63 -26.61 -5.70
N ASN A 273 16.79 -26.01 -6.01
CA ASN A 273 18.01 -26.24 -5.23
C ASN A 273 17.96 -25.56 -3.86
N ASP A 274 17.25 -24.45 -3.77
CA ASP A 274 17.13 -23.64 -2.55
C ASP A 274 16.38 -24.38 -1.44
N VAL A 275 15.27 -25.05 -1.79
CA VAL A 275 14.47 -25.80 -0.81
C VAL A 275 15.18 -26.99 -0.20
N ILE A 276 16.12 -27.59 -0.92
CA ILE A 276 16.87 -28.77 -0.43
C ILE A 276 17.82 -28.37 0.71
N THR A 277 18.25 -27.10 0.75
CA THR A 277 19.19 -26.60 1.76
C THR A 277 18.53 -26.27 3.11
N VAL A 278 17.21 -26.17 3.17
CA VAL A 278 16.44 -25.93 4.40
C VAL A 278 15.73 -27.24 4.81
N PRO A 279 16.05 -27.87 5.95
CA PRO A 279 15.52 -29.19 6.31
C PRO A 279 13.98 -29.28 6.31
N LEU A 280 13.30 -28.23 6.81
CA LEU A 280 11.85 -28.14 6.82
C LEU A 280 11.24 -28.07 5.42
N MET A 281 11.83 -27.28 4.51
CA MET A 281 11.35 -27.16 3.13
C MET A 281 11.63 -28.45 2.35
N LYS A 282 12.83 -29.01 2.50
CA LYS A 282 13.21 -30.29 1.91
C LYS A 282 12.22 -31.38 2.26
N TYR A 283 11.82 -31.46 3.52
CA TYR A 283 10.81 -32.43 3.97
C TYR A 283 9.51 -32.32 3.19
N VAL A 284 8.99 -31.11 2.98
CA VAL A 284 7.74 -30.89 2.21
C VAL A 284 7.96 -31.11 0.71
N TYR A 285 9.10 -30.70 0.18
CA TYR A 285 9.44 -30.86 -1.23
C TYR A 285 9.51 -32.34 -1.64
N GLU A 286 10.09 -33.17 -0.77
CA GLU A 286 10.24 -34.62 -0.96
C GLU A 286 8.99 -35.40 -0.52
N PHE A 287 7.98 -34.75 0.05
CA PHE A 287 6.80 -35.40 0.62
C PHE A 287 5.91 -36.00 -0.48
N ASP A 288 5.77 -37.34 -0.45
CA ASP A 288 4.88 -38.09 -1.34
C ASP A 288 3.50 -38.25 -0.69
N GLY A 289 2.55 -37.42 -1.11
CA GLY A 289 1.14 -37.49 -0.68
C GLY A 289 0.44 -38.82 -1.05
N ARG A 290 0.98 -39.63 -1.98
CA ARG A 290 0.39 -40.92 -2.36
C ARG A 290 0.67 -42.04 -1.35
N LYS A 291 1.69 -41.90 -0.50
CA LYS A 291 1.97 -42.87 0.58
C LYS A 291 0.93 -42.83 1.71
N ASN A 292 0.16 -41.75 1.82
CA ASN A 292 -0.91 -41.57 2.80
C ASN A 292 -2.32 -41.63 2.19
N ALA A 293 -2.47 -42.12 0.95
CA ALA A 293 -3.80 -42.43 0.43
C ALA A 293 -4.53 -43.39 1.39
N PRO A 294 -5.80 -43.14 1.73
CA PRO A 294 -6.55 -43.97 2.67
C PRO A 294 -6.46 -45.44 2.24
N LYS A 295 -6.19 -46.31 3.22
CA LYS A 295 -6.09 -47.77 3.08
C LYS A 295 -7.31 -48.33 2.33
N GLY A 296 -7.24 -48.37 1.01
CA GLY A 296 -8.36 -48.66 0.12
C GLY A 296 -7.99 -48.61 -1.36
N ALA A 297 -6.96 -47.85 -1.73
CA ALA A 297 -6.37 -47.94 -3.06
C ALA A 297 -5.45 -49.18 -3.15
N SER A 298 -5.98 -50.23 -3.78
CA SER A 298 -5.26 -51.32 -4.45
C SER A 298 -3.98 -51.82 -3.79
N LYS A 299 -4.12 -52.83 -2.91
CA LYS A 299 -3.02 -53.76 -2.57
C LYS A 299 -2.55 -54.44 -3.85
N GLY A 300 -1.41 -54.03 -4.40
CA GLY A 300 -0.93 -54.68 -5.62
C GLY A 300 0.40 -54.27 -6.21
N VAL A 301 1.12 -53.28 -5.66
CA VAL A 301 2.52 -53.04 -6.05
C VAL A 301 3.23 -52.44 -4.83
N VAL A 302 4.22 -53.15 -4.29
CA VAL A 302 5.19 -52.55 -3.38
C VAL A 302 6.03 -51.60 -4.23
N PRO A 303 5.98 -50.27 -4.04
CA PRO A 303 6.91 -49.39 -4.76
C PRO A 303 8.31 -49.73 -4.24
N SER A 304 9.25 -50.00 -5.15
CA SER A 304 10.64 -50.15 -4.78
C SER A 304 11.10 -48.94 -3.97
N LYS A 305 11.97 -49.18 -2.99
CA LYS A 305 12.74 -48.11 -2.35
C LYS A 305 13.46 -47.31 -3.45
N ALA A 306 13.47 -45.98 -3.32
CA ALA A 306 14.32 -45.03 -4.04
C ALA A 306 13.80 -44.37 -5.34
N ALA A 307 12.53 -43.98 -5.40
CA ALA A 307 12.16 -42.79 -6.17
C ALA A 307 11.34 -41.87 -5.26
N THR A 308 11.95 -40.79 -4.79
CA THR A 308 11.21 -39.66 -4.24
C THR A 308 10.35 -39.15 -5.39
N SER A 309 9.04 -39.43 -5.39
CA SER A 309 8.14 -38.89 -6.40
C SER A 309 7.88 -37.42 -6.06
N ILE A 310 8.78 -36.56 -6.50
CA ILE A 310 8.62 -35.11 -6.43
C ILE A 310 7.33 -34.76 -7.18
N ASN A 311 6.57 -33.80 -6.65
CA ASN A 311 5.35 -33.34 -7.31
C ASN A 311 5.71 -32.86 -8.74
N PRO A 312 5.09 -33.40 -9.80
CA PRO A 312 5.40 -32.98 -11.18
C PRO A 312 5.12 -31.50 -11.45
N GLU A 313 4.35 -30.83 -10.61
CA GLU A 313 4.09 -29.38 -10.69
C GLU A 313 5.28 -28.53 -10.19
N TYR A 314 6.22 -29.12 -9.46
CA TYR A 314 7.43 -28.43 -8.96
C TYR A 314 8.48 -28.23 -10.06
N THR A 315 8.15 -27.37 -11.01
CA THR A 315 9.07 -26.90 -12.06
C THR A 315 9.95 -25.76 -11.54
N ASP A 316 11.14 -25.55 -12.13
CA ASP A 316 12.05 -24.42 -11.80
C ASP A 316 11.53 -23.02 -12.25
N LYS A 317 10.22 -22.86 -12.40
CA LYS A 317 9.53 -21.64 -12.83
C LYS A 317 8.75 -21.03 -11.67
N TYR A 318 8.27 -19.79 -11.83
CA TYR A 318 7.45 -19.12 -10.81
C TYR A 318 6.23 -19.95 -10.39
N MET A 319 5.54 -20.56 -11.35
CA MET A 319 4.37 -21.40 -11.09
C MET A 319 4.70 -22.62 -10.20
N GLY A 320 5.84 -23.26 -10.44
CA GLY A 320 6.27 -24.39 -9.62
C GLY A 320 6.61 -23.98 -8.19
N CYS A 321 7.25 -22.81 -8.03
CA CYS A 321 7.54 -22.24 -6.71
C CYS A 321 6.27 -21.86 -5.95
N LEU A 322 5.27 -21.31 -6.66
CA LEU A 322 3.97 -20.96 -6.09
C LEU A 322 3.21 -22.21 -5.59
N CYS A 323 3.16 -23.27 -6.39
CA CYS A 323 2.55 -24.54 -5.97
C CYS A 323 3.29 -25.12 -4.75
N PHE A 324 4.62 -25.05 -4.73
CA PHE A 324 5.40 -25.43 -3.56
C PHE A 324 5.07 -24.56 -2.34
N ALA A 325 4.97 -23.24 -2.49
CA ALA A 325 4.65 -22.33 -1.39
C ALA A 325 3.32 -22.70 -0.73
N ARG A 326 2.26 -22.95 -1.52
CA ARG A 326 0.97 -23.43 -0.98
C ARG A 326 1.14 -24.72 -0.16
N ASN A 327 1.84 -25.71 -0.72
CA ASN A 327 2.02 -27.00 -0.05
C ASN A 327 2.90 -26.85 1.20
N PHE A 328 3.92 -26.00 1.15
CA PHE A 328 4.78 -25.65 2.27
C PHE A 328 3.97 -25.05 3.41
N PHE A 329 3.15 -24.03 3.18
CA PHE A 329 2.31 -23.45 4.23
C PHE A 329 1.22 -24.39 4.75
N SER A 330 0.82 -25.38 3.95
CA SER A 330 -0.18 -26.39 4.35
C SER A 330 0.40 -27.56 5.15
N HIS A 331 1.69 -27.87 4.97
CA HIS A 331 2.32 -29.10 5.46
C HIS A 331 3.62 -28.90 6.25
N ALA A 332 4.16 -27.69 6.29
CA ALA A 332 5.27 -27.36 7.19
C ALA A 332 4.84 -27.70 8.63
N ASN A 333 5.65 -28.57 9.24
CA ASN A 333 5.42 -29.29 10.49
C ASN A 333 4.60 -28.51 11.55
N PHE A 334 3.56 -29.14 12.11
CA PHE A 334 2.62 -28.60 13.10
C PHE A 334 3.24 -28.06 14.41
N GLN A 335 4.56 -28.16 14.58
CA GLN A 335 5.27 -27.75 15.79
C GLN A 335 5.81 -26.31 15.73
N LEU A 336 5.90 -25.70 14.55
CA LEU A 336 6.32 -24.31 14.40
C LEU A 336 5.10 -23.38 14.27
N ILE A 337 5.24 -22.14 14.73
CA ILE A 337 4.22 -21.12 14.50
C ILE A 337 4.28 -20.64 13.04
N LEU A 338 3.13 -20.24 12.50
CA LEU A 338 3.02 -19.81 11.09
C LEU A 338 3.97 -18.65 10.73
N GLU A 339 4.22 -17.75 11.68
CA GLU A 339 5.13 -16.64 11.50
C GLU A 339 6.58 -17.09 11.26
N GLU A 340 7.03 -18.14 11.97
CA GLU A 340 8.36 -18.72 11.77
C GLU A 340 8.46 -19.46 10.43
N ILE A 341 7.37 -20.15 10.04
CA ILE A 341 7.29 -20.82 8.74
C ILE A 341 7.39 -19.79 7.59
N ASP A 342 6.67 -18.67 7.69
CA ASP A 342 6.77 -17.55 6.74
C ASP A 342 8.16 -16.92 6.75
N ALA A 343 8.77 -16.71 7.92
CA ALA A 343 10.14 -16.20 8.02
C ALA A 343 11.15 -17.11 7.32
N ALA A 344 11.03 -18.43 7.49
CA ALA A 344 11.86 -19.42 6.81
C ALA A 344 11.67 -19.36 5.29
N PHE A 345 10.43 -19.21 4.82
CA PHE A 345 10.12 -19.01 3.40
C PHE A 345 10.74 -17.72 2.86
N ALA A 346 10.56 -16.61 3.58
CA ALA A 346 10.95 -15.29 3.14
C ALA A 346 12.46 -15.10 3.05
N VAL A 347 13.24 -15.69 3.96
CA VAL A 347 14.71 -15.64 3.87
C VAL A 347 15.25 -16.45 2.69
N GLN A 348 14.57 -17.53 2.32
CA GLN A 348 14.98 -18.36 1.19
C GLN A 348 14.58 -17.74 -0.15
N PHE A 349 13.42 -17.08 -0.17
CA PHE A 349 12.78 -16.53 -1.37
C PHE A 349 12.52 -15.03 -1.22
N SER A 350 13.59 -14.27 -0.96
CA SER A 350 13.50 -12.85 -0.56
C SER A 350 12.95 -11.93 -1.64
N THR A 351 13.06 -12.29 -2.92
CA THR A 351 12.52 -11.51 -4.05
C THR A 351 11.25 -12.11 -4.66
N PHE A 352 10.99 -13.40 -4.41
CA PHE A 352 9.96 -14.19 -5.10
C PHE A 352 8.59 -13.52 -5.12
N MET A 353 8.08 -13.11 -3.95
CA MET A 353 6.74 -12.53 -3.86
C MET A 353 6.64 -11.21 -4.61
N HIS A 354 7.68 -10.37 -4.54
CA HIS A 354 7.71 -9.10 -5.26
C HIS A 354 7.69 -9.33 -6.77
N GLU A 355 8.60 -10.17 -7.27
CA GLU A 355 8.73 -10.46 -8.71
C GLU A 355 7.47 -11.14 -9.25
N LEU A 356 6.93 -12.12 -8.52
CA LEU A 356 5.70 -12.81 -8.85
C LEU A 356 4.53 -11.84 -9.01
N PHE A 357 4.33 -10.93 -8.05
CA PHE A 357 3.23 -9.97 -8.12
C PHE A 357 3.46 -8.90 -9.19
N CYS A 358 4.70 -8.47 -9.44
CA CYS A 358 5.01 -7.61 -10.58
C CYS A 358 4.61 -8.27 -11.90
N LEU A 359 4.96 -9.54 -12.13
CA LEU A 359 4.57 -10.30 -13.33
C LEU A 359 3.05 -10.44 -13.48
N VAL A 360 2.34 -10.58 -12.36
CA VAL A 360 0.87 -10.67 -12.34
C VAL A 360 0.19 -9.31 -12.62
N VAL A 361 0.80 -8.19 -12.21
CA VAL A 361 0.21 -6.83 -12.33
C VAL A 361 0.59 -6.12 -13.63
N GLN A 362 1.73 -6.44 -14.24
CA GLN A 362 2.25 -5.78 -15.44
C GLN A 362 1.47 -6.04 -16.74
N ASP A 363 0.42 -6.87 -16.76
CA ASP A 363 -0.44 -7.07 -17.94
C ASP A 363 -1.83 -6.40 -17.83
N PRO A 364 -1.94 -5.11 -18.20
CA PRO A 364 -3.19 -4.33 -18.18
C PRO A 364 -4.18 -4.68 -19.31
N ASN A 365 -3.77 -5.46 -20.33
CA ASN A 365 -4.63 -5.80 -21.48
C ASN A 365 -5.52 -7.02 -21.19
N SER A 366 -5.31 -7.71 -20.07
CA SER A 366 -6.25 -8.71 -19.57
C SER A 366 -7.49 -7.99 -19.00
N SER A 367 -8.52 -7.87 -19.81
CA SER A 367 -9.77 -7.16 -19.51
C SER A 367 -10.58 -7.67 -18.29
N ASN A 368 -10.06 -8.59 -17.48
CA ASN A 368 -10.68 -9.07 -16.23
C ASN A 368 -9.68 -9.14 -15.06
N ASN A 369 -9.16 -7.99 -14.64
CA ASN A 369 -8.43 -7.82 -13.36
C ASN A 369 -9.22 -8.27 -12.11
N LEU A 370 -10.51 -8.59 -12.22
CA LEU A 370 -11.41 -8.82 -11.07
C LEU A 370 -10.95 -9.93 -10.11
N ASP A 371 -10.28 -10.98 -10.61
CA ASP A 371 -9.82 -12.09 -9.78
C ASP A 371 -8.43 -11.83 -9.17
N ILE A 372 -7.50 -11.22 -9.91
CA ILE A 372 -6.21 -10.73 -9.36
C ILE A 372 -6.44 -9.65 -8.30
N LEU A 373 -7.51 -8.86 -8.40
CA LEU A 373 -7.87 -7.88 -7.39
C LEU A 373 -8.33 -8.51 -6.06
N LYS A 374 -8.91 -9.73 -6.06
CA LYS A 374 -9.26 -10.48 -4.82
C LYS A 374 -8.02 -10.99 -4.07
N LEU A 375 -6.94 -11.17 -4.82
CA LEU A 375 -5.64 -11.72 -4.42
C LEU A 375 -4.91 -10.78 -3.46
N LEU A 376 -4.95 -9.48 -3.74
CA LEU A 376 -4.21 -8.44 -3.02
C LEU A 376 -4.97 -7.82 -1.82
N GLY A 377 -6.10 -8.41 -1.40
CA GLY A 377 -6.79 -7.99 -0.17
C GLY A 377 -8.08 -7.20 -0.39
N ASN A 378 -8.77 -6.93 0.72
CA ASN A 378 -10.14 -6.39 0.75
C ASN A 378 -10.30 -5.17 -0.16
N GLN A 379 -11.53 -4.98 -0.65
CA GLN A 379 -11.96 -3.75 -1.33
C GLN A 379 -11.28 -2.56 -0.66
N PHE A 380 -10.77 -1.61 -1.45
CA PHE A 380 -10.59 -0.26 -0.94
C PHE A 380 -11.87 0.04 -0.15
N SER A 381 -11.81 -0.03 1.18
CA SER A 381 -12.63 0.84 1.96
C SER A 381 -12.05 2.17 1.55
N GLU A 382 -12.71 2.83 0.60
CA GLU A 382 -12.64 4.27 0.52
C GLU A 382 -12.53 4.73 1.98
N PRO A 383 -11.51 5.52 2.36
CA PRO A 383 -11.67 6.30 3.58
C PRO A 383 -13.02 6.96 3.37
N HIS A 384 -14.02 6.50 4.14
CA HIS A 384 -15.42 6.59 3.78
C HIS A 384 -15.70 7.94 3.14
N ALA A 385 -16.59 7.95 2.14
CA ALA A 385 -17.41 9.08 1.75
C ALA A 385 -18.00 9.81 2.99
N TRP A 386 -17.16 10.51 3.71
CA TRP A 386 -17.45 11.66 4.52
C TRP A 386 -17.23 12.78 3.53
N ASN A 387 -18.28 13.09 2.78
CA ASN A 387 -18.47 14.42 2.24
C ASN A 387 -18.43 15.38 3.43
N TRP A 388 -17.23 15.77 3.83
CA TRP A 388 -17.01 16.96 4.61
C TRP A 388 -16.19 17.89 3.71
N PRO A 389 -16.79 18.99 3.21
CA PRO A 389 -16.00 20.03 2.60
C PRO A 389 -15.25 20.74 3.72
N ILE A 390 -14.07 20.24 4.10
CA ILE A 390 -13.11 21.10 4.82
C ILE A 390 -12.45 21.96 3.73
N HIS A 391 -13.15 23.03 3.36
CA HIS A 391 -12.47 24.19 2.80
C HIS A 391 -11.52 24.74 3.87
N LEU A 392 -10.26 24.32 3.84
CA LEU A 392 -9.16 25.07 4.47
C LEU A 392 -8.87 26.41 3.74
N ALA A 393 -9.74 26.83 2.81
CA ALA A 393 -9.62 28.04 2.01
C ALA A 393 -10.08 29.34 2.71
N SER A 394 -10.37 29.36 4.01
CA SER A 394 -10.91 30.56 4.69
C SER A 394 -9.92 31.32 5.58
N LEU A 395 -8.62 31.18 5.36
CA LEU A 395 -7.62 32.14 5.87
C LEU A 395 -7.09 32.99 4.71
N GLY A 396 -7.84 34.08 4.44
CA GLY A 396 -7.41 35.30 3.76
C GLY A 396 -6.38 35.18 2.64
N ALA A 397 -6.86 35.05 1.39
CA ALA A 397 -6.03 35.36 0.23
C ALA A 397 -5.60 36.83 0.25
N PRO A 398 -4.29 37.16 0.15
CA PRO A 398 -3.87 38.46 -0.32
C PRO A 398 -4.05 38.52 -1.83
N VAL A 399 -4.64 39.61 -2.30
CA VAL A 399 -4.78 40.01 -3.71
C VAL A 399 -3.43 39.89 -4.46
N PRO A 400 -3.38 39.37 -5.70
CA PRO A 400 -2.13 39.20 -6.43
C PRO A 400 -1.54 40.55 -6.83
N GLY A 401 -0.37 40.88 -6.28
CA GLY A 401 0.52 41.92 -6.80
C GLY A 401 1.31 41.42 -8.02
N PRO A 402 1.81 42.32 -8.88
CA PRO A 402 2.47 41.93 -10.12
C PRO A 402 3.81 41.22 -9.85
N ALA A 403 4.09 40.20 -10.66
CA ALA A 403 5.29 39.37 -10.59
C ALA A 403 6.59 40.20 -10.68
N PRO A 404 7.61 39.95 -9.84
CA PRO A 404 8.94 40.46 -10.08
C PRO A 404 9.75 39.51 -10.99
N PRO A 405 10.73 40.05 -11.75
CA PRO A 405 11.39 39.36 -12.85
C PRO A 405 12.50 38.41 -12.39
N HIS A 406 12.80 37.46 -13.27
CA HIS A 406 13.97 36.57 -13.31
C HIS A 406 15.16 36.97 -12.43
N LEU A 407 15.57 36.04 -11.56
CA LEU A 407 16.97 35.95 -11.10
C LEU A 407 17.48 34.53 -11.30
N LEU A 408 18.51 34.46 -12.14
CA LEU A 408 19.36 33.33 -12.45
C LEU A 408 20.09 32.79 -11.21
N ALA A 409 20.32 31.47 -11.23
CA ALA A 409 21.47 30.73 -10.72
C ALA A 409 22.17 31.26 -9.45
N ASN A 410 22.19 30.44 -8.39
CA ASN A 410 23.42 29.82 -7.89
C ASN A 410 23.19 28.93 -6.65
N SER A 411 24.04 27.90 -6.57
CA SER A 411 24.49 27.15 -5.37
C SER A 411 23.50 26.21 -4.66
N ILE A 412 23.46 24.97 -5.15
CA ILE A 412 23.22 23.78 -4.32
C ILE A 412 24.55 23.46 -3.60
N PRO A 413 24.61 23.37 -2.26
CA PRO A 413 25.74 22.73 -1.61
C PRO A 413 25.66 21.21 -1.84
N HIS A 414 26.68 20.68 -2.51
CA HIS A 414 26.92 19.25 -2.66
C HIS A 414 26.89 18.54 -1.30
N LEU A 415 26.12 17.46 -1.18
CA LEU A 415 26.33 16.40 -0.21
C LEU A 415 27.02 15.23 -0.92
N PRO A 416 28.36 15.08 -0.82
CA PRO A 416 29.03 13.86 -1.23
C PRO A 416 29.34 13.03 0.03
N GLU A 417 28.56 11.99 0.34
CA GLU A 417 29.05 10.91 1.21
C GLU A 417 28.22 9.61 1.22
N LEU A 418 26.98 9.57 0.70
CA LEU A 418 26.24 8.30 0.59
C LEU A 418 26.59 7.46 -0.66
N THR A 419 27.14 8.07 -1.72
CA THR A 419 27.53 7.37 -2.95
C THR A 419 28.83 6.56 -2.81
N GLN A 420 29.71 6.87 -1.85
CA GLN A 420 30.96 6.11 -1.66
C GLN A 420 30.76 4.80 -0.89
N TRP A 421 29.68 4.65 -0.12
CA TRP A 421 29.39 3.37 0.54
C TRP A 421 28.85 2.33 -0.44
N PHE A 422 27.99 2.73 -1.38
CA PHE A 422 27.43 1.84 -2.40
C PHE A 422 28.45 1.36 -3.46
N VAL A 423 29.59 2.03 -3.59
CA VAL A 423 30.68 1.63 -4.53
C VAL A 423 31.76 0.78 -3.85
N SER A 424 31.82 0.74 -2.50
CA SER A 424 32.91 0.06 -1.77
C SER A 424 32.57 -1.33 -1.21
N HIS A 425 31.33 -1.80 -1.33
CA HIS A 425 30.94 -3.17 -0.95
C HIS A 425 30.33 -3.93 -2.14
N PRO A 426 31.15 -4.36 -3.12
CA PRO A 426 30.69 -5.30 -4.12
C PRO A 426 30.34 -6.63 -3.44
N SER A 427 29.16 -7.12 -3.76
CA SER A 427 28.68 -8.49 -3.61
C SER A 427 29.83 -9.51 -3.49
N SER A 428 30.11 -9.98 -2.27
CA SER A 428 31.13 -11.00 -2.06
C SER A 428 30.86 -11.87 -0.82
N VAL A 429 29.64 -12.41 -0.71
CA VAL A 429 29.45 -13.82 -0.33
C VAL A 429 28.23 -14.37 -1.08
N PHE A 430 28.33 -14.52 -2.41
CA PHE A 430 27.70 -15.57 -3.21
C PHE A 430 28.36 -15.51 -4.60
N SER A 431 29.41 -16.30 -4.75
CA SER A 431 30.09 -16.51 -6.03
C SER A 431 29.30 -17.54 -6.84
N ILE A 432 28.47 -17.08 -7.76
CA ILE A 432 28.10 -17.87 -8.95
C ILE A 432 28.77 -17.19 -10.14
N GLN A 433 29.73 -17.88 -10.76
CA GLN A 433 30.41 -17.38 -11.94
C GLN A 433 29.46 -17.30 -13.14
N PRO A 434 29.55 -16.25 -13.98
CA PRO A 434 28.87 -16.23 -15.26
C PRO A 434 29.62 -17.15 -16.25
N LYS A 435 28.94 -18.19 -16.78
CA LYS A 435 29.46 -18.99 -17.89
C LYS A 435 28.71 -18.68 -19.19
N SER A 436 29.54 -18.44 -20.21
CA SER A 436 29.33 -18.40 -21.66
C SER A 436 28.55 -17.23 -22.26
N ALA A 437 29.33 -16.28 -22.75
CA ALA A 437 29.03 -15.48 -23.94
C ALA A 437 28.77 -16.40 -25.15
N ILE A 438 27.67 -16.15 -25.87
CA ILE A 438 27.48 -16.63 -27.23
C ILE A 438 27.75 -15.46 -28.18
N SER A 439 28.80 -15.62 -28.96
CA SER A 439 29.19 -14.77 -30.08
C SER A 439 28.12 -14.85 -31.19
N LEU A 440 27.36 -13.77 -31.40
CA LEU A 440 26.55 -13.59 -32.61
C LEU A 440 27.39 -12.86 -33.66
N ALA A 441 27.89 -13.63 -34.63
CA ALA A 441 28.46 -13.12 -35.86
C ALA A 441 27.33 -12.60 -36.77
N LEU A 442 27.42 -11.34 -37.18
CA LEU A 442 26.58 -10.73 -38.21
C LEU A 442 26.92 -11.34 -39.60
N PRO A 443 25.93 -11.72 -40.43
CA PRO A 443 26.17 -11.93 -41.85
C PRO A 443 26.27 -10.56 -42.56
N LYS A 444 27.33 -10.40 -43.35
CA LYS A 444 27.45 -9.35 -44.36
C LYS A 444 26.33 -9.50 -45.40
N TYR A 445 25.58 -8.45 -45.66
CA TYR A 445 25.44 -7.78 -46.97
C TYR A 445 24.74 -6.44 -46.80
#